data_AF-A0A8S3ILK4-F1
#
_entry.id   AF-A0A8S3ILK4-F1
#
_cell.length_a   1.000
_cell.length_b   1.000
_cell.length_c   1.000
_cell.angle_alpha   90.00
_cell.angle_beta   90.00
_cell.angle_gamma   90.00
#
_symmetry.space_group_name_H-M   'P 1'
#
loop_
_entity.id
_entity.type
_entity.pdbx_description
1 polymer ?
#
loop_
_entity_poly.entity_id
_entity_poly.type
_entity_poly.pdbx_seq_one_letter_code
_entity_poly.pdbx_strand_id
1 'polypeptide(L)'
;MESLNSLISLITFFIKIQSKNSPLLLKQLFTHIFFKPSIWINCSVLIQMRLYTYLATEFVSYNETYDSIRPISGIIQTLNTLKYVYWIVEPTRPRIYQAKILDADRPTREQIVEMRSYMLLYMKQLVISGPGTQEEELQAILNYLHTINEDENIIDVLDLVVSLMSEHPKNMVPAFDRRLGLR
;
A
#
# COMPACT_ATOMS: atom_id res chain seq x y z
N MET A 1 15.03 6.97 12.68
CA MET A 1 15.72 6.38 11.51
C MET A 1 16.36 5.04 11.84
N GLU A 2 17.16 4.94 12.91
CA GLU A 2 17.83 3.68 13.28
C GLU A 2 16.87 2.48 13.42
N SER A 3 15.75 2.64 14.12
CA SER A 3 14.79 1.54 14.30
C SER A 3 14.20 1.01 12.99
N LEU A 4 13.88 1.89 12.03
CA LEU A 4 13.41 1.48 10.70
C LEU A 4 14.51 0.74 9.94
N ASN A 5 15.75 1.25 9.97
CA ASN A 5 16.88 0.59 9.32
C ASN A 5 17.19 -0.79 9.94
N SER A 6 17.03 -0.94 11.25
CA SER A 6 17.15 -2.24 11.93
C SER A 6 16.06 -3.23 11.47
N LEU A 7 14.82 -2.77 11.31
CA LEU A 7 13.73 -3.59 10.77
C LEU A 7 13.97 -4.00 9.31
N ILE A 8 14.46 -3.09 8.47
CA ILE A 8 14.85 -3.37 7.07
C ILE A 8 16.00 -4.39 7.02
N SER A 9 16.99 -4.24 7.91
CA SER A 9 18.11 -5.18 8.03
C SER A 9 17.63 -6.56 8.45
N LEU A 10 16.64 -6.64 9.35
CA LEU A 10 16.02 -7.89 9.78
C LEU A 10 15.27 -8.57 8.63
N ILE A 11 14.52 -7.82 7.80
CA ILE A 11 13.89 -8.35 6.58
C ILE A 11 14.96 -8.94 5.66
N THR A 12 16.01 -8.16 5.39
CA THR A 12 17.11 -8.59 4.52
C THR A 12 17.77 -9.87 5.03
N PHE A 13 17.93 -10.00 6.34
CA PHE A 13 18.45 -11.20 6.99
C PHE A 13 17.53 -12.41 6.78
N PHE A 14 16.21 -12.26 6.99
CA PHE A 14 15.26 -13.35 6.77
C PHE A 14 15.18 -13.81 5.32
N ILE A 15 15.27 -12.87 4.37
CA ILE A 15 15.32 -13.15 2.93
C ILE A 15 16.60 -13.89 2.58
N LYS A 16 17.75 -13.51 3.15
CA LYS A 16 19.04 -14.18 2.87
C LYS A 16 19.13 -15.59 3.43
N ILE A 17 18.60 -15.83 4.63
CA ILE A 17 18.74 -17.12 5.31
C ILE A 17 17.74 -18.16 4.78
N GLN A 18 16.57 -17.73 4.31
CA GLN A 18 15.51 -18.61 3.78
C GLN A 18 15.19 -19.82 4.68
N SER A 19 15.20 -19.63 6.00
CA SER A 19 14.79 -20.68 6.94
C SER A 19 13.32 -21.05 6.73
N LYS A 20 12.92 -22.25 7.18
CA LYS A 20 11.53 -22.73 7.09
C LYS A 20 10.48 -21.72 7.61
N ASN A 21 10.83 -20.92 8.62
CA ASN A 21 9.93 -19.95 9.24
C ASN A 21 10.07 -18.53 8.69
N SER A 22 11.09 -18.25 7.87
CA SER A 22 11.31 -16.92 7.28
C SER A 22 10.06 -16.37 6.58
N PRO A 23 9.33 -17.13 5.75
CA PRO A 23 8.13 -16.64 5.07
C PRO A 23 7.03 -16.16 6.05
N LEU A 24 6.79 -16.91 7.13
CA LEU A 24 5.78 -16.56 8.13
C LEU A 24 6.16 -15.31 8.92
N LEU A 25 7.44 -15.21 9.33
CA LEU A 25 7.96 -14.06 10.06
C LEU A 25 7.90 -12.79 9.21
N LEU A 26 8.27 -12.89 7.93
CA LEU A 26 8.16 -11.79 6.97
C LEU A 26 6.70 -11.35 6.84
N LYS A 27 5.76 -12.29 6.64
CA LYS A 27 4.33 -11.98 6.60
C LYS A 27 3.85 -11.23 7.85
N GLN A 28 4.26 -11.68 9.05
CA GLN A 28 3.88 -11.03 10.31
C GLN A 28 4.46 -9.62 10.43
N LEU A 29 5.75 -9.44 10.10
CA LEU A 29 6.40 -8.13 10.09
C LEU A 29 5.70 -7.16 9.14
N PHE A 30 5.40 -7.58 7.91
CA PHE A 30 4.72 -6.71 6.95
C PHE A 30 3.30 -6.39 7.40
N THR A 31 2.52 -7.40 7.78
CA THR A 31 1.10 -7.22 8.13
C THR A 31 0.91 -6.36 9.37
N HIS A 32 1.76 -6.52 10.39
CA HIS A 32 1.55 -5.89 11.70
C HIS A 32 2.45 -4.69 11.98
N ILE A 33 3.53 -4.51 11.21
CA ILE A 33 4.47 -3.40 11.37
C ILE A 33 4.48 -2.52 10.13
N PHE A 34 4.99 -3.00 8.99
CA PHE A 34 5.23 -2.12 7.83
C PHE A 34 3.95 -1.56 7.21
N PHE A 35 2.88 -2.35 7.12
CA PHE A 35 1.60 -1.89 6.56
C PHE A 35 0.67 -1.23 7.58
N LYS A 36 1.08 -1.15 8.86
CA LYS A 36 0.23 -0.62 9.92
C LYS A 36 0.46 0.90 10.10
N PRO A 37 -0.39 1.78 9.54
CA PRO A 37 -0.15 3.23 9.56
C PRO A 37 -0.11 3.81 10.97
N SER A 38 -0.86 3.24 11.93
CA SER A 38 -0.93 3.74 13.31
C SER A 38 0.43 3.79 14.03
N ILE A 39 1.41 3.04 13.55
CA ILE A 39 2.80 3.08 14.06
C ILE A 39 3.53 4.28 13.46
N TRP A 40 3.43 4.44 12.14
CA TRP A 40 4.26 5.35 11.36
C TRP A 40 3.78 6.80 11.37
N ILE A 41 2.48 7.04 11.54
CA ILE A 41 1.90 8.40 11.59
C ILE A 41 2.44 9.25 12.75
N ASN A 42 2.93 8.61 13.80
CA ASN A 42 3.51 9.27 14.97
C ASN A 42 5.03 9.46 14.82
N CYS A 43 5.62 9.01 13.71
CA CYS A 43 7.03 9.20 13.41
C CYS A 43 7.21 10.49 12.59
N SER A 44 8.43 11.03 12.57
CA SER A 44 8.75 12.17 11.72
C SER A 44 8.49 11.87 10.24
N VAL A 45 8.14 12.91 9.48
CA VAL A 45 7.87 12.81 8.04
C VAL A 45 9.01 12.10 7.30
N LEU A 46 10.27 12.35 7.67
CA LEU A 46 11.44 11.71 7.07
C LEU A 46 11.40 10.17 7.20
N ILE A 47 10.94 9.65 8.34
CA ILE A 47 10.82 8.21 8.56
C ILE A 47 9.68 7.63 7.71
N GLN A 48 8.55 8.34 7.63
CA GLN A 48 7.41 7.95 6.80
C GLN A 48 7.81 7.91 5.31
N MET A 49 8.51 8.95 4.83
CA MET A 49 9.06 9.00 3.47
C MET A 49 9.98 7.81 3.21
N ARG A 50 10.96 7.57 4.09
CA ARG A 50 11.90 6.46 3.93
C ARG A 50 11.19 5.11 3.89
N LEU A 51 10.15 4.91 4.71
CA LEU A 51 9.34 3.69 4.72
C LEU A 51 8.66 3.47 3.37
N TYR A 52 7.95 4.48 2.85
CA TYR A 52 7.21 4.31 1.59
C TYR A 52 8.15 4.20 0.38
N THR A 53 9.26 4.93 0.37
CA THR A 53 10.31 4.73 -0.64
C THR A 53 10.89 3.31 -0.57
N TYR A 54 11.21 2.79 0.62
CA TYR A 54 11.66 1.40 0.79
C TYR A 54 10.65 0.41 0.22
N LEU A 55 9.37 0.56 0.58
CA LEU A 55 8.31 -0.30 0.07
C LEU A 55 8.20 -0.23 -1.45
N ALA A 56 8.39 0.95 -2.05
CA ALA A 56 8.27 1.17 -3.49
C ALA A 56 9.50 0.78 -4.33
N THR A 57 10.65 0.53 -3.72
CA THR A 57 11.91 0.31 -4.46
C THR A 57 12.61 -0.98 -4.05
N GLU A 58 12.99 -1.10 -2.78
CA GLU A 58 13.76 -2.24 -2.28
C GLU A 58 12.85 -3.43 -2.00
N PHE A 59 11.72 -3.22 -1.31
CA PHE A 59 10.79 -4.29 -0.99
C PHE A 59 10.28 -4.97 -2.25
N VAL A 60 9.85 -4.19 -3.26
CA VAL A 60 9.32 -4.70 -4.54
C VAL A 60 10.34 -5.45 -5.40
N SER A 61 11.63 -5.46 -5.02
CA SER A 61 12.65 -6.27 -5.69
C SER A 61 12.70 -7.74 -5.23
N TYR A 62 12.06 -8.08 -4.11
CA TYR A 62 12.14 -9.41 -3.49
C TYR A 62 11.08 -10.39 -4.03
N ASN A 63 11.21 -10.76 -5.31
CA ASN A 63 10.26 -11.59 -6.08
C ASN A 63 9.79 -12.89 -5.40
N GLU A 64 10.67 -13.62 -4.72
CA GLU A 64 10.31 -14.90 -4.08
C GLU A 64 9.54 -14.75 -2.76
N THR A 65 9.45 -13.52 -2.22
CA THR A 65 8.85 -13.28 -0.89
C THR A 65 7.36 -12.94 -0.97
N TYR A 66 6.86 -12.48 -2.12
CA TYR A 66 5.45 -12.04 -2.26
C TYR A 66 4.44 -13.14 -2.03
N ASP A 67 4.71 -14.35 -2.51
CA ASP A 67 3.79 -15.49 -2.34
C ASP A 67 3.50 -15.77 -0.85
N SER A 68 4.45 -15.48 0.02
CA SER A 68 4.31 -15.63 1.47
C SER A 68 3.62 -14.45 2.15
N ILE A 69 3.78 -13.25 1.60
CA ILE A 69 3.20 -12.00 2.10
C ILE A 69 1.89 -11.77 1.31
N ARG A 70 0.81 -12.44 1.73
CA ARG A 70 -0.53 -12.32 1.10
C ARG A 70 -0.82 -10.88 0.62
N PRO A 71 -0.90 -10.62 -0.71
CA PRO A 71 -0.98 -9.27 -1.28
C PRO A 71 -2.19 -8.47 -0.80
N ILE A 72 -3.34 -9.14 -0.67
CA ILE A 72 -4.63 -8.50 -0.39
C ILE A 72 -4.65 -7.67 0.90
N SER A 73 -4.00 -8.14 1.98
CA SER A 73 -3.96 -7.41 3.26
C SER A 73 -3.14 -6.13 3.14
N GLY A 74 -2.00 -6.19 2.44
CA GLY A 74 -1.17 -5.01 2.19
C GLY A 74 -1.91 -3.98 1.36
N ILE A 75 -2.62 -4.42 0.32
CA ILE A 75 -3.43 -3.56 -0.55
C ILE A 75 -4.55 -2.88 0.25
N ILE A 76 -5.36 -3.63 0.99
CA ILE A 76 -6.46 -3.08 1.79
C ILE A 76 -5.93 -2.10 2.86
N GLN A 77 -4.85 -2.44 3.55
CA GLN A 77 -4.23 -1.55 4.53
C GLN A 77 -3.71 -0.27 3.89
N THR A 78 -3.13 -0.35 2.70
CA THR A 78 -2.64 0.80 1.96
C THR A 78 -3.78 1.70 1.50
N LEU A 79 -4.85 1.12 0.94
CA LEU A 79 -6.06 1.86 0.56
C LEU A 79 -6.67 2.58 1.77
N ASN A 80 -6.80 1.89 2.91
CA ASN A 80 -7.26 2.51 4.15
C ASN A 80 -6.32 3.64 4.61
N THR A 81 -5.02 3.48 4.44
CA THR A 81 -4.01 4.49 4.76
C THR A 81 -4.17 5.73 3.86
N LEU A 82 -4.39 5.55 2.55
CA LEU A 82 -4.70 6.65 1.63
C LEU A 82 -6.00 7.38 1.99
N LYS A 83 -7.04 6.65 2.41
CA LYS A 83 -8.35 7.22 2.77
C LYS A 83 -8.34 7.96 4.10
N TYR A 84 -7.75 7.36 5.12
CA TYR A 84 -7.92 7.80 6.51
C TYR A 84 -6.70 8.47 7.10
N VAL A 85 -5.54 8.47 6.43
CA VAL A 85 -4.27 9.01 6.93
C VAL A 85 -3.68 10.07 5.99
N TYR A 86 -3.48 9.74 4.72
CA TYR A 86 -2.79 10.61 3.76
C TYR A 86 -3.76 11.26 2.78
N TRP A 87 -4.81 11.90 3.31
CA TRP A 87 -5.72 12.70 2.50
C TRP A 87 -5.09 14.06 2.17
N ILE A 88 -5.28 14.55 0.94
CA ILE A 88 -4.80 15.87 0.53
C ILE A 88 -5.75 16.97 1.03
N VAL A 89 -7.05 16.79 0.76
CA VAL A 89 -8.12 17.67 1.23
C VAL A 89 -8.88 16.94 2.32
N GLU A 90 -9.26 17.66 3.38
CA GLU A 90 -10.02 17.07 4.48
C GLU A 90 -11.34 16.44 3.98
N PRO A 91 -11.55 15.13 4.22
CA PRO A 91 -12.79 14.42 3.93
C PRO A 91 -14.01 15.12 4.52
N THR A 92 -15.05 15.26 3.70
CA THR A 92 -16.30 15.94 4.04
C THR A 92 -17.21 15.13 4.97
N ARG A 93 -17.01 13.81 5.11
CA ARG A 93 -17.82 12.94 5.98
C ARG A 93 -17.12 12.67 7.32
N PRO A 94 -17.86 12.70 8.45
CA PRO A 94 -17.29 12.43 9.77
C PRO A 94 -16.74 11.01 9.85
N ARG A 95 -15.55 10.88 10.44
CA ARG A 95 -14.82 9.61 10.49
C ARG A 95 -15.14 8.82 11.75
N ILE A 96 -15.37 7.53 11.58
CA ILE A 96 -15.61 6.59 12.70
C ILE A 96 -14.32 6.36 13.52
N TYR A 97 -13.13 6.51 12.90
CA TYR A 97 -11.84 6.36 13.55
C TYR A 97 -11.00 7.62 13.36
N GLN A 98 -10.83 8.40 14.44
CA GLN A 98 -9.84 9.46 14.49
C GLN A 98 -8.50 8.86 14.92
N ALA A 99 -7.56 8.73 14.00
CA ALA A 99 -6.16 8.84 14.40
C ALA A 99 -5.95 10.32 14.74
N LYS A 100 -5.73 10.63 16.02
CA LYS A 100 -5.31 11.97 16.44
C LYS A 100 -3.89 12.21 15.93
N ILE A 101 -3.74 12.48 14.64
CA ILE A 101 -2.56 13.20 14.17
C ILE A 101 -2.72 14.58 14.80
N LEU A 102 -1.86 14.93 15.74
CA LEU A 102 -1.79 16.31 16.21
C LEU A 102 -1.46 17.14 14.95
N ASP A 103 -2.28 18.14 14.60
CA ASP A 103 -2.15 18.88 13.34
C ASP A 103 -0.74 19.41 13.07
N ALA A 104 0.05 19.64 14.14
CA ALA A 104 1.45 20.07 14.06
C ALA A 104 2.42 19.05 13.43
N ASP A 105 2.12 17.75 13.49
CA ASP A 105 2.99 16.67 12.98
C ASP A 105 2.56 16.14 11.60
N ARG A 106 1.57 16.78 10.98
CA ARG A 106 1.05 16.36 9.68
C ARG A 106 2.03 16.73 8.55
N PRO A 107 2.35 15.80 7.63
CA PRO A 107 3.16 16.14 6.45
C PRO A 107 2.50 17.22 5.57
N THR A 108 3.31 17.99 4.85
CA THR A 108 2.81 19.01 3.91
C THR A 108 2.09 18.35 2.73
N ARG A 109 1.32 19.14 1.97
CA ARG A 109 0.61 18.65 0.78
C ARG A 109 1.57 17.94 -0.19
N GLU A 110 2.73 18.54 -0.45
CA GLU A 110 3.74 18.02 -1.37
C GLU A 110 4.28 16.67 -0.88
N GLN A 111 4.54 16.56 0.43
CA GLN A 111 5.02 15.33 1.04
C GLN A 111 3.95 14.24 1.02
N ILE A 112 2.68 14.60 1.25
CA ILE A 112 1.55 13.67 1.14
C ILE A 112 1.45 13.15 -0.30
N VAL A 113 1.47 14.02 -1.31
CA VAL A 113 1.45 13.62 -2.72
C VAL A 113 2.62 12.68 -3.03
N GLU A 114 3.81 12.99 -2.55
CA GLU A 114 4.99 12.14 -2.77
C GLU A 114 4.82 10.75 -2.12
N MET A 115 4.41 10.68 -0.84
CA MET A 115 4.14 9.42 -0.15
C MET A 115 3.07 8.59 -0.86
N ARG A 116 2.00 9.22 -1.33
CA ARG A 116 0.92 8.56 -2.08
C ARG A 116 1.43 7.93 -3.36
N SER A 117 2.32 8.62 -4.09
CA SER A 117 2.92 8.06 -5.31
C SER A 117 3.73 6.79 -5.02
N TYR A 118 4.56 6.78 -3.97
CA TYR A 118 5.27 5.57 -3.53
C TYR A 118 4.31 4.46 -3.09
N MET A 119 3.22 4.81 -2.39
CA MET A 119 2.20 3.83 -1.98
C MET A 119 1.54 3.13 -3.16
N LEU A 120 1.11 3.91 -4.15
CA LEU A 120 0.47 3.39 -5.35
C LEU A 120 1.46 2.58 -6.19
N LEU A 121 2.73 3.00 -6.23
CA LEU A 121 3.78 2.29 -6.94
C LEU A 121 4.02 0.89 -6.37
N TYR A 122 4.21 0.73 -5.06
CA TYR A 122 4.36 -0.63 -4.50
C TYR A 122 3.07 -1.42 -4.55
N MET A 123 1.91 -0.78 -4.39
CA MET A 123 0.62 -1.46 -4.48
C MET A 123 0.44 -2.09 -5.86
N LYS A 124 0.79 -1.35 -6.92
CA LYS A 124 0.81 -1.87 -8.30
C LYS A 124 1.64 -3.16 -8.41
N GLN A 125 2.85 -3.15 -7.85
CA GLN A 125 3.72 -4.33 -7.85
C GLN A 125 3.13 -5.50 -7.05
N LEU A 126 2.47 -5.23 -5.92
CA LEU A 126 1.77 -6.28 -5.16
C LEU A 126 0.63 -6.92 -5.96
N VAL A 127 -0.10 -6.12 -6.74
CA VAL A 127 -1.17 -6.63 -7.61
C VAL A 127 -0.58 -7.51 -8.71
N ILE A 128 0.50 -7.06 -9.37
CA ILE A 128 1.08 -7.77 -10.53
C ILE A 128 1.81 -9.05 -10.11
N SER A 129 2.50 -9.04 -8.97
CA SER A 129 3.35 -10.13 -8.51
C SER A 129 2.61 -11.25 -7.76
N GLY A 130 1.29 -11.12 -7.53
CA GLY A 130 0.50 -12.13 -6.82
C GLY A 130 0.27 -13.41 -7.64
N PRO A 131 0.28 -14.60 -7.01
CA PRO A 131 -0.03 -15.86 -7.69
C PRO A 131 -1.55 -15.99 -7.93
N GLY A 132 -1.94 -16.33 -9.15
CA GLY A 132 -3.34 -16.61 -9.52
C GLY A 132 -4.07 -15.45 -10.19
N THR A 133 -5.40 -15.49 -10.20
CA THR A 133 -6.20 -14.41 -10.76
C THR A 133 -6.25 -13.26 -9.75
N GLN A 134 -5.70 -12.10 -10.15
CA GLN A 134 -5.53 -10.85 -9.37
C GLN A 134 -6.87 -10.15 -9.05
N GLU A 135 -7.94 -10.94 -8.90
CA GLU A 135 -9.32 -10.50 -8.81
C GLU A 135 -9.67 -9.96 -7.43
N GLU A 136 -9.13 -10.53 -6.36
CA GLU A 136 -9.40 -10.05 -5.00
C GLU A 136 -8.75 -8.67 -4.81
N GLU A 137 -7.52 -8.53 -5.29
CA GLU A 137 -6.75 -7.29 -5.28
C GLU A 137 -7.47 -6.20 -6.08
N LEU A 138 -7.86 -6.51 -7.33
CA LEU A 138 -8.61 -5.58 -8.16
C LEU A 138 -9.96 -5.24 -7.53
N GLN A 139 -10.69 -6.22 -6.97
CA GLN A 139 -11.95 -5.96 -6.29
C GLN A 139 -11.78 -5.01 -5.09
N ALA A 140 -10.72 -5.15 -4.30
CA ALA A 140 -10.44 -4.23 -3.21
C ALA A 140 -10.21 -2.79 -3.70
N ILE A 141 -9.49 -2.63 -4.81
CA ILE A 141 -9.27 -1.32 -5.46
C ILE A 141 -10.59 -0.75 -5.99
N LEU A 142 -11.41 -1.54 -6.67
CA LEU A 142 -12.72 -1.09 -7.16
C LEU A 142 -13.65 -0.71 -6.01
N ASN A 143 -13.69 -1.50 -4.92
CA ASN A 143 -14.47 -1.17 -3.72
C ASN A 143 -14.01 0.14 -3.08
N TYR A 144 -12.71 0.43 -3.09
CA TYR A 144 -12.21 1.72 -2.66
C TYR A 144 -12.81 2.86 -3.48
N LEU A 145 -12.75 2.75 -4.81
CA LEU A 145 -13.29 3.75 -5.74
C LEU A 145 -14.80 3.96 -5.57
N HIS A 146 -15.57 2.92 -5.23
CA HIS A 146 -17.01 3.06 -4.93
C HIS A 146 -17.30 3.79 -3.60
N THR A 147 -16.33 3.93 -2.71
CA THR A 147 -16.56 4.46 -1.35
C THR A 147 -15.79 5.73 -1.02
N ILE A 148 -14.85 6.14 -1.87
CA ILE A 148 -14.06 7.36 -1.72
C ILE A 148 -14.79 8.51 -2.43
N ASN A 149 -14.74 9.72 -1.87
CA ASN A 149 -15.41 10.89 -2.45
C ASN A 149 -14.44 12.04 -2.72
N GLU A 150 -13.17 11.85 -2.40
CA GLU A 150 -12.13 12.85 -2.52
C GLU A 150 -11.49 12.76 -3.91
N ASP A 151 -11.65 13.79 -4.73
CA ASP A 151 -11.27 13.80 -6.15
C ASP A 151 -9.81 13.39 -6.39
N GLU A 152 -8.87 13.94 -5.63
CA GLU A 152 -7.45 13.61 -5.75
C GLU A 152 -7.19 12.12 -5.43
N ASN A 153 -7.93 11.55 -4.47
CA ASN A 153 -7.85 10.13 -4.17
C ASN A 153 -8.44 9.25 -5.27
N ILE A 154 -9.52 9.72 -5.90
CA ILE A 154 -10.14 9.04 -7.04
C ILE A 154 -9.17 9.02 -8.21
N ILE A 155 -8.59 10.18 -8.56
CA ILE A 155 -7.65 10.33 -9.68
C ILE A 155 -6.45 9.39 -9.49
N ASP A 156 -5.79 9.45 -8.34
CA ASP A 156 -4.64 8.61 -8.01
C ASP A 156 -4.91 7.11 -8.20
N VAL A 157 -6.07 6.64 -7.73
CA VAL A 157 -6.42 5.21 -7.79
C VAL A 157 -6.97 4.81 -9.15
N LEU A 158 -7.63 5.72 -9.88
CA LEU A 158 -8.00 5.50 -11.27
C LEU A 158 -6.76 5.36 -12.17
N ASP A 159 -5.75 6.21 -11.98
CA ASP A 159 -4.48 6.13 -12.71
C ASP A 159 -3.78 4.79 -12.46
N LEU A 160 -3.83 4.29 -11.22
CA LEU A 160 -3.37 2.94 -10.90
C LEU A 160 -4.13 1.88 -11.70
N VAL A 161 -5.48 1.93 -11.74
CA VAL A 161 -6.29 0.97 -12.51
C VAL A 161 -5.97 1.05 -14.00
N VAL A 162 -5.88 2.25 -14.58
CA VAL A 162 -5.52 2.46 -15.99
C VAL A 162 -4.13 1.89 -16.29
N SER A 163 -3.15 2.12 -15.42
CA SER A 163 -1.80 1.59 -15.55
C SER A 163 -1.78 0.06 -15.49
N LEU A 164 -2.51 -0.56 -14.55
CA LEU A 164 -2.63 -2.02 -14.47
C LEU A 164 -3.27 -2.61 -15.75
N MET A 165 -4.33 -1.99 -16.26
CA MET A 165 -5.05 -2.43 -17.45
C MET A 165 -4.21 -2.29 -18.73
N SER A 166 -3.46 -1.20 -18.86
CA SER A 166 -2.62 -0.93 -20.04
C SER A 166 -1.37 -1.81 -20.08
N GLU A 167 -0.74 -2.07 -18.94
CA GLU A 167 0.51 -2.84 -18.87
C GLU A 167 0.27 -4.35 -18.75
N HIS A 168 -0.83 -4.78 -18.14
CA HIS A 168 -1.17 -6.19 -17.93
C HIS A 168 -2.57 -6.58 -18.45
N PRO A 169 -2.92 -6.26 -19.71
CA PRO A 169 -4.29 -6.39 -20.21
C PRO A 169 -4.83 -7.82 -20.18
N LYS A 170 -3.96 -8.83 -20.39
CA LYS A 170 -4.35 -10.26 -20.42
C LYS A 170 -4.97 -10.74 -19.11
N ASN A 171 -4.52 -10.20 -17.98
CA ASN A 171 -5.00 -10.58 -16.66
C ASN A 171 -6.02 -9.57 -16.13
N MET A 172 -5.76 -8.28 -16.32
CA MET A 172 -6.54 -7.20 -15.72
C MET A 172 -7.88 -6.98 -16.42
N VAL A 173 -7.93 -7.01 -17.75
CA VAL A 173 -9.19 -6.76 -18.48
C VAL A 173 -10.24 -7.82 -18.15
N PRO A 174 -9.95 -9.14 -18.23
CA PRO A 174 -10.94 -10.15 -17.87
C PRO A 174 -11.30 -10.13 -16.37
N ALA A 175 -10.39 -9.72 -15.50
CA ALA A 175 -10.69 -9.56 -14.07
C ALA A 175 -11.65 -8.38 -13.84
N PHE A 176 -11.41 -7.24 -14.50
CA PHE A 176 -12.24 -6.05 -14.43
C PHE A 176 -13.67 -6.31 -14.96
N ASP A 177 -13.78 -6.94 -16.13
CA ASP A 177 -15.07 -7.25 -16.75
C ASP A 177 -15.93 -8.17 -15.86
N ARG A 178 -15.31 -9.18 -15.24
CA ARG A 178 -16.00 -10.09 -14.31
C ARG A 178 -16.51 -9.40 -13.05
N ARG A 179 -15.94 -8.25 -12.67
CA ARG A 179 -16.39 -7.43 -11.54
C ARG A 179 -17.33 -6.30 -11.95
N LEU A 180 -17.77 -6.29 -13.21
CA LEU A 180 -18.61 -5.24 -13.79
C LEU A 180 -17.98 -3.84 -13.75
N GLY A 181 -16.66 -3.76 -13.57
CA GLY A 181 -15.91 -2.50 -13.54
C GLY A 181 -16.31 -1.53 -12.44
N LEU A 182 -16.46 -0.26 -12.82
CA LEU A 182 -17.02 0.83 -12.01
C LEU A 182 -18.42 1.12 -12.54
N ARG A 183 -19.47 0.72 -11.81
CA ARG A 183 -20.86 0.92 -12.22
C ARG A 183 -21.66 1.63 -11.13
#